data_AF-A0A7W6P571-F1
#
_entry.id   AF-A0A7W6P571-F1
#
_cell.length_a   1.000
_cell.length_b   1.000
_cell.length_c   1.000
_cell.angle_alpha   90.00
_cell.angle_beta   90.00
_cell.angle_gamma   90.00
#
_symmetry.space_group_name_H-M   'P 1'
#
loop_
_entity.id
_entity.type
_entity.pdbx_description
1 polymer ?
#
loop_
_entity_poly.entity_id
_entity_poly.type
_entity_poly.pdbx_seq_one_letter_code
_entity_poly.pdbx_strand_id
1 'polypeptide(L)'
;MTLGFKQEIKGVKNFFVAKIWMGLDIAEKQKMYDYYFDTHVYTLNKPFDVPDDVISAKLHTIRAGDRWRAGMDIHMVINNRTADRFQFAPTVKCKSVQKIEIKWKTEDWVYLYVDGRHIDFVEIEALAINDGFESVDAFFEYFNTDFTGQLIHWTDLKY
;
A
#
# COMPACT_ATOMS: atom_id res chain seq x y z
N MET A 1 6.07 -11.53 8.15
CA MET A 1 6.76 -11.28 6.85
C MET A 1 6.90 -9.78 6.63
N THR A 2 8.05 -9.31 6.12
CA THR A 2 8.28 -7.87 5.88
C THR A 2 7.57 -7.38 4.63
N LEU A 3 6.80 -6.30 4.76
CA LEU A 3 6.20 -5.54 3.67
C LEU A 3 6.77 -4.13 3.67
N GLY A 4 7.69 -3.87 2.74
CA GLY A 4 8.35 -2.58 2.61
C GLY A 4 7.54 -1.58 1.78
N PHE A 5 7.57 -0.31 2.19
CA PHE A 5 6.97 0.82 1.50
C PHE A 5 8.06 1.86 1.19
N LYS A 6 8.10 2.31 -0.05
CA LYS A 6 8.89 3.49 -0.43
C LYS A 6 8.15 4.74 0.04
N GLN A 7 8.85 5.77 0.45
CA GLN A 7 8.23 7.04 0.85
C GLN A 7 8.07 8.03 -0.33
N GLU A 8 8.71 7.72 -1.45
CA GLU A 8 8.64 8.50 -2.68
C GLU A 8 8.43 7.59 -3.90
N ILE A 9 7.67 8.08 -4.88
CA ILE A 9 7.51 7.49 -6.21
C ILE A 9 7.86 8.60 -7.21
N LYS A 10 8.86 8.35 -8.07
CA LYS A 10 9.35 9.33 -9.07
C LYS A 10 9.70 10.70 -8.47
N GLY A 11 10.24 10.73 -7.25
CA GLY A 11 10.62 11.95 -6.54
C GLY A 11 9.47 12.71 -5.87
N VAL A 12 8.24 12.19 -5.95
CA VAL A 12 7.07 12.75 -5.26
C VAL A 12 6.79 11.94 -4.00
N LYS A 13 6.60 12.63 -2.86
CA LYS A 13 6.21 12.00 -1.59
C LYS A 13 4.82 11.34 -1.73
N ASN A 14 4.70 10.10 -1.26
CA ASN A 14 3.43 9.34 -1.35
C ASN A 14 2.66 9.22 -0.03
N PHE A 15 3.30 9.60 1.09
CA PHE A 15 2.74 9.56 2.44
C PHE A 15 2.13 8.20 2.84
N PHE A 16 2.66 7.08 2.33
CA PHE A 16 2.09 5.75 2.59
C PHE A 16 1.98 5.42 4.07
N VAL A 17 2.90 5.89 4.93
CA VAL A 17 2.80 5.69 6.38
C VAL A 17 1.47 6.26 6.91
N ALA A 18 1.19 7.54 6.64
CA ALA A 18 -0.05 8.18 7.07
C ALA A 18 -1.28 7.53 6.44
N LYS A 19 -1.26 7.26 5.12
CA LYS A 19 -2.39 6.62 4.42
C LYS A 19 -2.72 5.24 4.97
N ILE A 20 -1.71 4.45 5.32
CA ILE A 20 -1.90 3.12 5.91
C ILE A 20 -2.50 3.25 7.31
N TRP A 21 -1.95 4.13 8.16
CA TRP A 21 -2.51 4.38 9.49
C TRP A 21 -3.98 4.81 9.46
N MET A 22 -4.39 5.61 8.48
CA MET A 22 -5.81 5.93 8.29
C MET A 22 -6.66 4.68 8.03
N GLY A 23 -6.15 3.74 7.21
CA GLY A 23 -6.81 2.50 6.84
C GLY A 23 -6.70 1.35 7.84
N LEU A 24 -5.89 1.46 8.90
CA LEU A 24 -5.77 0.43 9.92
C LEU A 24 -7.02 0.41 10.83
N ASP A 25 -7.59 -0.78 10.98
CA ASP A 25 -8.65 -1.09 11.93
C ASP A 25 -8.05 -1.79 13.15
N ILE A 26 -7.63 -0.99 14.13
CA ILE A 26 -6.95 -1.44 15.35
C ILE A 26 -7.42 -0.65 16.56
N ALA A 27 -7.48 -1.32 17.72
CA ALA A 27 -7.79 -0.68 18.99
C ALA A 27 -6.71 0.33 19.40
N GLU A 28 -7.12 1.40 20.10
CA GLU A 28 -6.22 2.48 20.55
C GLU A 28 -5.36 3.09 19.43
N LYS A 29 -5.88 3.16 18.19
CA LYS A 29 -5.14 3.56 16.99
C LYS A 29 -4.31 4.83 17.16
N GLN A 30 -4.88 5.89 17.73
CA GLN A 30 -4.17 7.16 17.93
C GLN A 30 -2.97 6.99 18.87
N LYS A 31 -3.16 6.35 20.02
CA LYS A 31 -2.09 6.08 20.99
C LYS A 31 -0.99 5.21 20.38
N MET A 32 -1.34 4.22 19.56
CA MET A 32 -0.35 3.43 18.84
C MET A 32 0.40 4.28 17.80
N TYR A 33 -0.31 5.11 17.03
CA TYR A 33 0.30 6.02 16.07
C TYR A 33 1.33 6.93 16.76
N ASP A 34 0.95 7.59 17.85
CA ASP A 34 1.81 8.47 18.63
C ASP A 34 3.05 7.72 19.13
N TYR A 35 2.88 6.50 19.65
CA TYR A 35 3.99 5.64 20.06
C TYR A 35 4.98 5.37 18.92
N TYR A 36 4.50 4.99 17.73
CA TYR A 36 5.39 4.72 16.59
C TYR A 36 6.03 5.99 16.03
N PHE A 37 5.33 7.13 16.07
CA PHE A 37 5.87 8.43 15.71
C PHE A 37 7.02 8.85 16.63
N ASP A 38 6.78 8.84 17.94
CA ASP A 38 7.78 9.19 18.95
C ASP A 38 8.98 8.24 18.91
N THR A 39 8.73 6.94 18.71
CA THR A 39 9.81 5.95 18.58
C THR A 39 10.66 6.24 17.34
N HIS A 40 10.07 6.64 16.21
CA HIS A 40 10.83 7.01 15.02
C HIS A 40 11.69 8.25 15.28
N VAL A 41 11.13 9.28 15.93
CA VAL A 41 11.87 10.50 16.33
C VAL A 41 13.03 10.15 17.27
N TYR A 42 12.78 9.35 18.29
CA TYR A 42 13.80 8.96 19.26
C TYR A 42 14.93 8.13 18.63
N THR A 43 14.60 7.19 17.75
CA THR A 43 15.57 6.23 17.19
C THR A 43 16.34 6.79 15.99
N LEU A 44 15.71 7.62 15.15
CA LEU A 44 16.29 8.13 13.92
C LEU A 44 16.51 9.65 13.92
N ASN A 45 16.23 10.31 15.04
CA ASN A 45 16.37 11.76 15.23
C ASN A 45 15.63 12.60 14.16
N LYS A 46 14.50 12.08 13.68
CA LYS A 46 13.61 12.75 12.71
C LYS A 46 12.22 12.12 12.75
N PRO A 47 11.12 12.86 12.51
CA PRO A 47 9.81 12.25 12.30
C PRO A 47 9.75 11.53 10.94
N PHE A 48 8.80 10.62 10.76
CA PHE A 48 8.42 10.19 9.41
C PHE A 48 7.48 11.23 8.77
N ASP A 49 7.37 11.21 7.43
CA ASP A 49 6.60 12.21 6.69
C ASP A 49 5.11 12.19 7.07
N VAL A 50 4.59 13.38 7.38
CA VAL A 50 3.17 13.65 7.65
C VAL A 50 2.66 14.62 6.58
N PRO A 51 1.52 14.35 5.93
CA PRO A 51 0.96 15.27 4.93
C PRO A 51 0.31 16.48 5.59
N ASP A 52 0.36 17.62 4.90
CA ASP A 52 -0.32 18.86 5.30
C ASP A 52 -1.82 18.84 4.95
N ASP A 53 -2.20 18.07 3.93
CA ASP A 53 -3.55 17.98 3.38
C ASP A 53 -4.28 16.67 3.79
N VAL A 54 -5.59 16.65 3.55
CA VAL A 54 -6.40 15.44 3.69
C VAL A 54 -5.97 14.39 2.65
N ILE A 55 -5.72 13.17 3.11
CA ILE A 55 -5.31 12.04 2.27
C ILE A 55 -6.34 10.91 2.31
N SER A 56 -6.37 10.09 1.27
CA SER A 56 -7.16 8.86 1.23
C SER A 56 -6.45 7.70 1.93
N ALA A 57 -7.23 6.83 2.58
CA ALA A 57 -6.70 5.67 3.26
C ALA A 57 -6.15 4.62 2.28
N LYS A 58 -5.03 3.98 2.64
CA LYS A 58 -4.46 2.84 1.91
C LYS A 58 -4.91 1.55 2.59
N LEU A 59 -5.72 0.76 1.89
CA LEU A 59 -6.45 -0.39 2.45
C LEU A 59 -5.86 -1.75 2.06
N HIS A 60 -5.02 -1.77 1.03
CA HIS A 60 -4.30 -2.94 0.54
C HIS A 60 -3.03 -2.51 -0.20
N THR A 61 -2.27 -3.47 -0.71
CA THR A 61 -1.25 -3.13 -1.70
C THR A 61 -1.00 -4.17 -2.79
N ILE A 62 -0.60 -3.71 -3.97
CA ILE A 62 -0.17 -4.57 -5.07
C ILE A 62 1.32 -4.93 -4.93
N ARG A 63 1.63 -6.22 -5.09
CA ARG A 63 3.01 -6.73 -5.14
C ARG A 63 3.16 -7.80 -6.20
N ALA A 64 4.29 -7.77 -6.90
CA ALA A 64 4.65 -8.81 -7.87
C ALA A 64 4.90 -10.17 -7.18
N GLY A 65 4.66 -11.24 -7.94
CA GLY A 65 4.81 -12.61 -7.47
C GLY A 65 3.64 -13.11 -6.64
N ASP A 66 3.80 -14.28 -6.04
CA ASP A 66 2.73 -15.07 -5.42
C ASP A 66 3.12 -15.54 -4.01
N ARG A 67 3.82 -14.71 -3.24
CA ARG A 67 4.42 -15.09 -1.96
C ARG A 67 3.48 -14.96 -0.76
N TRP A 68 2.46 -14.10 -0.83
CA TRP A 68 1.59 -13.80 0.30
C TRP A 68 0.42 -14.77 0.40
N ARG A 69 0.02 -15.12 1.62
CA ARG A 69 -1.13 -15.98 1.93
C ARG A 69 -1.92 -15.37 3.09
N ALA A 70 -3.22 -15.62 3.12
CA ALA A 70 -4.06 -15.24 4.25
C ALA A 70 -3.53 -15.82 5.58
N GLY A 71 -3.65 -15.07 6.66
CA GLY A 71 -3.16 -15.41 7.99
C GLY A 71 -1.68 -15.07 8.25
N MET A 72 -0.90 -14.74 7.21
CA MET A 72 0.50 -14.31 7.40
C MET A 72 0.59 -12.99 8.17
N ASP A 73 1.57 -12.89 9.07
CA ASP A 73 1.92 -11.62 9.70
C ASP A 73 2.55 -10.64 8.71
N ILE A 74 2.16 -9.38 8.79
CA ILE A 74 2.70 -8.26 8.02
C ILE A 74 3.46 -7.35 8.99
N HIS A 75 4.78 -7.24 8.79
CA HIS A 75 5.60 -6.20 9.40
C HIS A 75 5.75 -5.07 8.38
N MET A 76 4.99 -3.99 8.56
CA MET A 76 4.99 -2.83 7.65
C MET A 76 6.20 -1.94 7.95
N VAL A 77 7.07 -1.76 6.96
CA VAL A 77 8.34 -1.05 7.16
C VAL A 77 8.61 0.01 6.11
N ILE A 78 9.31 1.06 6.51
CA ILE A 78 9.98 2.02 5.62
C ILE A 78 11.50 1.81 5.70
N ASN A 79 12.24 2.36 4.73
CA ASN A 79 13.70 2.28 4.65
C ASN A 79 14.21 0.83 4.74
N ASN A 80 13.48 -0.10 4.10
CA ASN A 80 13.80 -1.51 4.20
C ASN A 80 15.21 -1.81 3.63
N ARG A 81 15.98 -2.65 4.32
CA ARG A 81 17.37 -3.02 3.96
C ARG A 81 18.38 -1.86 4.05
N THR A 82 18.08 -0.83 4.84
CA THR A 82 19.05 0.21 5.20
C THR A 82 19.24 0.25 6.73
N ALA A 83 20.21 1.03 7.21
CA ALA A 83 20.41 1.27 8.64
C ALA A 83 19.20 1.99 9.28
N ASP A 84 18.48 2.81 8.51
CA ASP A 84 17.30 3.57 8.93
C ASP A 84 16.00 2.75 8.87
N ARG A 85 16.07 1.41 8.71
CA ARG A 85 14.89 0.54 8.61
C ARG A 85 14.01 0.72 9.85
N PHE A 86 12.74 1.04 9.62
CA PHE A 86 11.78 1.24 10.70
C PHE A 86 10.46 0.52 10.43
N GLN A 87 9.94 -0.19 11.43
CA GLN A 87 8.59 -0.73 11.40
C GLN A 87 7.64 0.32 11.98
N PHE A 88 6.80 0.91 11.14
CA PHE A 88 6.02 2.10 11.49
C PHE A 88 4.62 1.80 12.04
N ALA A 89 4.23 0.52 12.14
CA ALA A 89 2.93 0.08 12.59
C ALA A 89 3.05 -1.24 13.37
N PRO A 90 2.07 -1.57 14.22
CA PRO A 90 2.01 -2.90 14.83
C PRO A 90 1.95 -3.99 13.76
N THR A 91 2.30 -5.21 14.15
CA THR A 91 2.15 -6.35 13.25
C THR A 91 0.66 -6.64 13.04
N VAL A 92 0.24 -6.62 11.78
CA VAL A 92 -1.14 -6.91 11.37
C VAL A 92 -1.21 -8.19 10.56
N LYS A 93 -2.40 -8.78 10.45
CA LYS A 93 -2.60 -9.99 9.63
C LYS A 93 -2.89 -9.62 8.18
N CYS A 94 -2.30 -10.37 7.25
CA CYS A 94 -2.79 -10.48 5.90
C CYS A 94 -4.14 -11.19 5.96
N LYS A 95 -5.24 -10.44 5.85
CA LYS A 95 -6.60 -10.97 5.91
C LYS A 95 -6.94 -11.79 4.67
N SER A 96 -6.54 -11.31 3.50
CA SER A 96 -6.70 -12.04 2.24
C SER A 96 -5.69 -11.61 1.18
N VAL A 97 -5.60 -12.41 0.12
CA VAL A 97 -4.90 -12.07 -1.11
C VAL A 97 -5.84 -12.28 -2.30
N GLN A 98 -5.72 -11.45 -3.32
CA GLN A 98 -6.39 -11.63 -4.61
C GLN A 98 -5.35 -11.56 -5.73
N LYS A 99 -5.52 -12.35 -6.80
CA LYS A 99 -4.66 -12.27 -7.97
C LYS A 99 -5.01 -11.01 -8.75
N ILE A 100 -4.01 -10.26 -9.20
CA ILE A 100 -4.20 -9.12 -10.10
C ILE A 100 -3.41 -9.33 -11.38
N GLU A 101 -4.05 -8.99 -12.51
CA GLU A 101 -3.44 -8.99 -13.84
C GLU A 101 -3.75 -7.66 -14.53
N ILE A 102 -2.72 -6.96 -15.01
CA ILE A 102 -2.83 -5.76 -15.84
C ILE A 102 -2.31 -6.15 -17.22
N LYS A 103 -3.12 -5.96 -18.26
CA LYS A 103 -2.83 -6.36 -19.65
C LYS A 103 -3.03 -5.18 -20.60
N TRP A 104 -1.94 -4.64 -21.09
CA TRP A 104 -1.91 -3.57 -22.07
C TRP A 104 -2.15 -4.15 -23.48
N LYS A 105 -3.05 -3.53 -24.24
CA LYS A 105 -3.30 -3.84 -25.65
C LYS A 105 -2.66 -2.82 -26.57
N THR A 106 -2.69 -1.56 -26.15
CA THR A 106 -2.00 -0.42 -26.74
C THR A 106 -1.49 0.45 -25.60
N GLU A 107 -0.84 1.57 -25.90
CA GLU A 107 -0.39 2.54 -24.88
C GLU A 107 -1.57 3.19 -24.11
N ASP A 108 -2.78 3.22 -24.69
CA ASP A 108 -3.97 3.85 -24.09
C ASP A 108 -5.08 2.85 -23.72
N TRP A 109 -4.89 1.56 -24.04
CA TRP A 109 -5.90 0.53 -23.80
C TRP A 109 -5.36 -0.55 -22.86
N VAL A 110 -5.93 -0.63 -21.67
CA VAL A 110 -5.55 -1.58 -20.63
C VAL A 110 -6.77 -2.35 -20.11
N TYR A 111 -6.58 -3.65 -19.87
CA TYR A 111 -7.55 -4.49 -19.17
C TYR A 111 -6.98 -4.86 -17.80
N LEU A 112 -7.78 -4.68 -16.75
CA LEU A 112 -7.42 -5.08 -15.39
C LEU A 112 -8.34 -6.21 -14.92
N TYR A 113 -7.74 -7.27 -14.39
CA TYR A 113 -8.45 -8.41 -13.83
C TYR A 113 -8.09 -8.61 -12.37
N VAL A 114 -9.09 -8.85 -11.54
CA VAL A 114 -8.91 -9.33 -10.16
C VAL A 114 -9.56 -10.70 -10.03
N ASP A 115 -8.79 -11.69 -9.57
CA ASP A 115 -9.20 -13.10 -9.51
C ASP A 115 -9.78 -13.63 -10.84
N GLY A 116 -9.28 -13.11 -11.96
CA GLY A 116 -9.72 -13.45 -13.31
C GLY A 116 -10.99 -12.73 -13.78
N ARG A 117 -11.66 -11.96 -12.92
CA ARG A 117 -12.79 -11.10 -13.29
C ARG A 117 -12.29 -9.76 -13.82
N HIS A 118 -12.75 -9.37 -15.00
CA HIS A 118 -12.50 -8.03 -15.52
C HIS A 118 -13.24 -7.00 -14.65
N ILE A 119 -12.53 -6.00 -14.15
CA ILE A 119 -13.11 -4.94 -13.32
C ILE A 119 -13.34 -3.66 -14.13
N ASP A 120 -14.34 -2.88 -13.78
CA ASP A 120 -14.67 -1.64 -14.49
C ASP A 120 -13.83 -0.43 -14.02
N PHE A 121 -14.02 0.72 -14.67
CA PHE A 121 -13.26 1.93 -14.35
C PHE A 121 -13.49 2.43 -12.90
N VAL A 122 -14.70 2.30 -12.36
CA VAL A 122 -15.02 2.73 -10.99
C VAL A 122 -14.28 1.83 -9.99
N GLU A 123 -14.25 0.53 -10.26
CA GLU A 123 -13.48 -0.42 -9.46
C GLU A 123 -11.96 -0.17 -9.57
N ILE A 124 -11.45 0.17 -10.76
CA ILE A 124 -10.04 0.53 -10.99
C ILE A 124 -9.67 1.79 -10.20
N GLU A 125 -10.50 2.83 -10.22
CA GLU A 125 -10.29 4.05 -9.45
C GLU A 125 -10.22 3.76 -7.96
N ALA A 126 -11.19 3.03 -7.42
CA ALA A 126 -11.18 2.60 -6.02
C ALA A 126 -9.94 1.74 -5.70
N LEU A 127 -9.51 0.87 -6.60
CA LEU A 127 -8.30 0.04 -6.44
C LEU A 127 -7.03 0.88 -6.38
N ALA A 128 -6.88 1.84 -7.30
CA ALA A 128 -5.72 2.73 -7.37
C ALA A 128 -5.60 3.60 -6.12
N ILE A 129 -6.70 4.26 -5.71
CA ILE A 129 -6.73 5.12 -4.52
C ILE A 129 -6.45 4.30 -3.25
N ASN A 130 -7.03 3.11 -3.12
CA ASN A 130 -6.81 2.23 -1.96
C ASN A 130 -5.42 1.55 -1.97
N ASP A 131 -4.71 1.49 -3.10
CA ASP A 131 -3.26 1.19 -3.16
C ASP A 131 -2.40 2.47 -2.93
N GLY A 132 -3.02 3.60 -2.61
CA GLY A 132 -2.36 4.83 -2.18
C GLY A 132 -1.87 5.73 -3.31
N PHE A 133 -2.29 5.49 -4.55
CA PHE A 133 -2.06 6.44 -5.65
C PHE A 133 -3.00 7.64 -5.53
N GLU A 134 -2.61 8.79 -6.11
CA GLU A 134 -3.45 10.00 -6.14
C GLU A 134 -4.51 9.96 -7.24
N SER A 135 -4.29 9.17 -8.30
CA SER A 135 -5.20 9.04 -9.43
C SER A 135 -4.98 7.73 -10.20
N VAL A 136 -5.93 7.39 -11.08
CA VAL A 136 -5.81 6.29 -12.05
C VAL A 136 -4.64 6.52 -13.01
N ASP A 137 -4.40 7.78 -13.41
CA ASP A 137 -3.28 8.13 -14.28
C ASP A 137 -1.94 7.83 -13.60
N ALA A 138 -1.75 8.26 -12.34
CA ALA A 138 -0.54 7.96 -11.57
C ALA A 138 -0.34 6.45 -11.36
N PHE A 139 -1.45 5.71 -11.21
CA PHE A 139 -1.43 4.25 -11.11
C PHE A 139 -0.91 3.61 -12.40
N PHE A 140 -1.44 3.97 -13.56
CA PHE A 140 -1.00 3.41 -14.84
C PHE A 140 0.34 3.96 -15.32
N GLU A 141 0.76 5.15 -14.89
CA GLU A 141 2.11 5.66 -15.09
C GLU A 141 3.16 4.82 -14.32
N TYR A 142 2.75 4.18 -13.22
CA TYR A 142 3.56 3.23 -12.46
C TYR A 142 3.47 1.81 -13.03
N PHE A 143 2.27 1.34 -13.37
CA PHE A 143 2.00 0.03 -13.98
C PHE A 143 1.86 0.13 -15.50
N ASN A 144 2.84 0.77 -16.16
CA ASN A 144 2.81 1.08 -17.60
C ASN A 144 3.18 -0.08 -18.53
N THR A 145 3.27 -1.30 -17.99
CA THR A 145 3.56 -2.54 -18.71
C THR A 145 2.71 -3.67 -18.14
N ASP A 146 2.63 -4.79 -18.85
CA ASP A 146 1.92 -5.97 -18.37
C ASP A 146 2.42 -6.38 -16.98
N PHE A 147 1.49 -6.65 -16.08
CA PHE A 147 1.78 -6.96 -14.69
C PHE A 147 0.96 -8.15 -14.21
N THR A 148 1.58 -8.99 -13.39
CA THR A 148 0.89 -10.04 -12.64
C THR A 148 1.42 -10.10 -11.22
N GLY A 149 0.51 -10.19 -10.26
CA GLY A 149 0.88 -10.25 -8.86
C GLY A 149 -0.29 -10.50 -7.93
N GLN A 150 -0.17 -9.98 -6.72
CA GLN A 150 -1.15 -10.11 -5.66
C GLN A 150 -1.55 -8.74 -5.14
N LEU A 151 -2.86 -8.56 -4.92
CA LEU A 151 -3.39 -7.62 -3.95
C LEU A 151 -3.26 -8.25 -2.56
N ILE A 152 -2.65 -7.55 -1.62
CA ILE A 152 -2.44 -7.99 -0.24
C ILE A 152 -3.32 -7.13 0.66
N HIS A 153 -4.29 -7.77 1.31
CA HIS A 153 -5.28 -7.08 2.14
C HIS A 153 -4.95 -7.24 3.62
N TRP A 154 -4.92 -6.12 4.35
CA TRP A 154 -4.98 -6.09 5.81
C TRP A 154 -6.35 -5.60 6.32
N THR A 155 -7.27 -5.31 5.40
CA THR A 155 -8.67 -4.96 5.64
C THR A 155 -9.59 -6.06 5.07
N ASP A 156 -10.90 -5.97 5.32
CA ASP A 156 -11.88 -6.94 4.78
C ASP A 156 -12.31 -6.61 3.33
N LEU A 157 -11.84 -5.48 2.78
CA LEU A 157 -12.12 -5.06 1.41
C LEU A 157 -11.61 -6.11 0.41
N LYS A 158 -12.41 -6.40 -0.61
CA LYS A 158 -12.06 -7.20 -1.78
C LYS A 158 -12.66 -6.58 -3.03
N TYR A 159 -12.07 -6.90 -4.18
CA TYR A 159 -12.53 -6.51 -5.51
C TYR A 159 -13.07 -7.75 -6.22
#